data_AF-N9LXJ1-F1
#
_entry.id   AF-N9LXJ1-F1
#
_cell.length_a   1.000
_cell.length_b   1.000
_cell.length_c   1.000
_cell.angle_alpha   90.00
_cell.angle_beta   90.00
_cell.angle_gamma   90.00
#
_symmetry.space_group_name_H-M   'P 1'
#
loop_
_entity.id
_entity.type
_entity.pdbx_description
1 polymer ?
#
loop_
_entity_poly.entity_id
_entity_poly.type
_entity_poly.pdbx_seq_one_letter_code
_entity_poly.pdbx_strand_id
1 'polypeptide(L)'
;MKIALGFLALFLLSGCSSKCDDGCLIVNGEKMPFFDAETLVSNCNHFINSSSSRLAVGLSYEEIAERTNNDPNAPLMSTHMSYISISESPLVFNRNEENSHLKHNEIRQACLQLRHDFNGDRYWVN
;
A
#
# COMPACT_ATOMS: atom_id res chain seq x y z
N MET A 1 50.67 27.18 6.18
CA MET A 1 49.32 27.39 6.75
C MET A 1 48.44 26.23 6.33
N LYS A 2 47.92 25.46 7.31
CA LYS A 2 46.88 24.45 7.09
C LYS A 2 45.54 25.15 7.22
N ILE A 3 44.68 25.07 6.21
CA ILE A 3 43.25 25.34 6.37
C ILE A 3 42.53 24.11 5.84
N ALA A 4 42.26 23.19 6.76
CA ALA A 4 41.28 22.14 6.61
C ALA A 4 40.01 22.62 7.31
N LEU A 5 39.01 23.03 6.54
CA LEU A 5 37.63 23.33 6.96
C LEU A 5 36.79 23.27 5.67
N GLY A 6 35.72 22.50 5.53
CA GLY A 6 34.94 21.80 6.55
C GLY A 6 34.27 20.55 5.97
N PHE A 7 34.28 19.51 6.79
CA PHE A 7 33.31 18.45 6.74
C PHE A 7 31.98 18.95 7.32
N LEU A 8 30.90 18.33 6.85
CA LEU A 8 29.59 18.20 7.52
C LEU A 8 28.70 19.45 7.59
N ALA A 9 27.75 19.51 6.66
CA ALA A 9 26.33 19.63 7.01
C ALA A 9 25.45 19.20 5.82
N LEU A 10 25.55 17.92 5.43
CA LEU A 10 24.45 17.23 4.74
C LEU A 10 23.43 16.82 5.83
N PHE A 11 22.82 17.80 6.47
CA PHE A 11 21.58 17.57 7.21
C PHE A 11 20.46 17.59 6.20
N LEU A 12 20.14 16.38 5.73
CA LEU A 12 18.88 16.00 5.13
C LEU A 12 17.73 16.46 6.04
N LEU A 13 17.29 17.71 5.88
CA LEU A 13 15.92 18.07 6.21
C LEU A 13 15.07 17.57 5.04
N SER A 14 14.77 16.27 5.03
CA SER A 14 13.57 15.76 4.39
C SER A 14 12.38 16.30 5.17
N GLY A 15 12.16 17.61 5.07
CA GLY A 15 10.94 18.26 5.52
C GLY A 15 9.80 17.62 4.74
N CYS A 16 8.78 17.18 5.46
CA CYS A 16 7.53 16.73 4.89
C CYS A 16 7.11 17.65 3.74
N SER A 17 6.80 17.06 2.58
CA SER A 17 6.17 17.78 1.48
C SER A 17 4.84 18.36 1.97
N SER A 18 4.30 19.39 1.30
CA SER A 18 2.93 19.86 1.56
C SER A 18 1.89 18.75 1.51
N LYS A 19 2.21 17.63 0.82
CA LYS A 19 1.43 16.40 0.81
C LYS A 19 1.19 15.83 2.21
N CYS A 20 2.20 15.86 3.10
CA CYS A 20 2.11 15.22 4.41
C CYS A 20 1.40 16.09 5.46
N ASP A 21 1.48 17.42 5.30
CA ASP A 21 0.94 18.35 6.29
C ASP A 21 -0.59 18.48 6.16
N ASP A 22 -1.10 18.72 4.94
CA ASP A 22 -2.54 18.93 4.68
C ASP A 22 -3.04 18.25 3.39
N GLY A 23 -2.19 17.45 2.72
CA GLY A 23 -2.50 16.90 1.41
C GLY A 23 -3.43 15.68 1.46
N CYS A 24 -4.42 15.68 0.58
CA CYS A 24 -5.25 14.54 0.24
C CYS A 24 -4.85 13.99 -1.14
N LEU A 25 -4.61 12.69 -1.24
CA LEU A 25 -4.50 11.98 -2.50
C LEU A 25 -5.90 11.76 -3.07
N ILE A 26 -6.11 12.07 -4.34
CA ILE A 26 -7.35 11.71 -5.05
C ILE A 26 -7.24 10.27 -5.56
N VAL A 27 -8.02 9.37 -4.97
CA VAL A 27 -8.12 7.97 -5.38
C VAL A 27 -9.54 7.71 -5.84
N ASN A 28 -9.73 7.49 -7.14
CA ASN A 28 -11.05 7.23 -7.72
C ASN A 28 -12.12 8.29 -7.35
N GLY A 29 -11.71 9.56 -7.26
CA GLY A 29 -12.60 10.67 -6.89
C GLY A 29 -12.77 10.89 -5.38
N GLU A 30 -12.22 10.02 -4.54
CA GLU A 30 -12.21 10.19 -3.09
C GLU A 30 -10.95 10.89 -2.61
N LYS A 31 -11.09 11.81 -1.65
CA LYS A 31 -9.97 12.45 -0.95
C LYS A 31 -9.48 11.54 0.16
N MET A 32 -8.24 11.10 0.07
CA MET A 32 -7.59 10.26 1.07
C MET A 32 -6.46 11.04 1.74
N PRO A 33 -6.52 11.28 3.07
CA PRO A 33 -5.43 11.91 3.80
C PRO A 33 -4.10 11.19 3.60
N PHE A 34 -2.99 11.92 3.70
CA PHE A 34 -1.66 11.39 3.46
C PHE A 34 -1.37 10.07 4.19
N PHE A 35 -1.63 10.02 5.50
CA PHE A 35 -1.33 8.83 6.31
C PHE A 35 -2.16 7.61 5.89
N ASP A 36 -3.42 7.81 5.49
CA ASP A 36 -4.27 6.73 4.99
C ASP A 36 -3.76 6.24 3.64
N ALA A 37 -3.35 7.16 2.76
CA ALA A 37 -2.78 6.84 1.46
C ALA A 37 -1.44 6.10 1.58
N GLU A 38 -0.57 6.53 2.50
CA GLU A 38 0.70 5.88 2.79
C GLU A 38 0.48 4.46 3.32
N THR A 39 -0.47 4.30 4.25
CA THR A 39 -0.85 2.99 4.80
C THR A 39 -1.37 2.06 3.70
N LEU A 40 -2.24 2.55 2.83
CA LEU A 40 -2.78 1.76 1.73
C LEU A 40 -1.69 1.39 0.71
N VAL A 41 -0.76 2.31 0.39
CA VAL A 41 0.42 2.01 -0.44
C VAL A 41 1.29 0.94 0.21
N SER A 42 1.49 0.98 1.52
CA SER A 42 2.23 -0.03 2.26
C SER A 42 1.57 -1.42 2.15
N ASN A 43 0.26 -1.50 2.37
CA ASN A 43 -0.52 -2.73 2.20
C ASN A 43 -0.45 -3.26 0.76
N CYS A 44 -0.58 -2.37 -0.22
CA CYS A 44 -0.42 -2.71 -1.63
C CYS A 44 0.97 -3.25 -1.96
N ASN A 45 2.02 -2.63 -1.44
CA ASN A 45 3.40 -3.11 -1.64
C ASN A 45 3.62 -4.48 -1.01
N HIS A 46 3.12 -4.69 0.21
CA HIS A 46 3.18 -5.99 0.87
C HIS A 46 2.46 -7.07 0.05
N PHE A 47 1.23 -6.80 -0.39
CA PHE A 47 0.45 -7.70 -1.23
C PHE A 47 1.14 -8.02 -2.55
N ILE A 48 1.60 -7.01 -3.30
CA ILE A 48 2.26 -7.16 -4.62
C ILE A 48 3.52 -8.02 -4.54
N ASN A 49 4.28 -7.91 -3.45
CA ASN A 49 5.57 -8.57 -3.27
C ASN A 49 5.45 -9.93 -2.55
N SER A 50 4.29 -10.25 -1.99
CA SER A 50 4.05 -11.52 -1.30
C SER A 50 3.84 -12.66 -2.29
N SER A 51 4.54 -13.78 -2.05
CA SER A 51 4.30 -15.05 -2.74
C SER A 51 2.95 -15.68 -2.37
N SER A 52 2.33 -15.24 -1.28
CA SER A 52 1.05 -15.76 -0.76
C SER A 52 -0.17 -14.97 -1.26
N SER A 53 0.03 -13.91 -2.04
CA SER A 53 -1.03 -12.99 -2.49
C SER A 53 -2.19 -13.68 -3.21
N ARG A 54 -1.92 -14.65 -4.09
CA ARG A 54 -2.99 -15.42 -4.76
C ARG A 54 -3.82 -16.25 -3.78
N LEU A 55 -3.15 -16.90 -2.81
CA LEU A 55 -3.83 -17.69 -1.78
C LEU A 55 -4.64 -16.79 -0.85
N ALA A 56 -4.10 -15.62 -0.50
CA ALA A 56 -4.77 -14.63 0.34
C ALA A 56 -6.09 -14.11 -0.25
N VAL A 57 -6.20 -14.07 -1.59
CA VAL A 57 -7.45 -13.72 -2.31
C VAL A 57 -8.39 -14.92 -2.46
N GLY A 58 -7.84 -16.12 -2.66
CA GLY A 58 -8.61 -17.30 -3.05
C GLY A 58 -9.15 -18.15 -1.90
N LEU A 59 -8.65 -17.96 -0.67
CA LEU A 59 -9.08 -18.71 0.51
C LEU A 59 -9.96 -17.85 1.41
N SER A 60 -10.86 -18.51 2.15
CA SER A 60 -11.59 -17.87 3.23
C SER A 60 -10.67 -17.54 4.43
N TYR A 61 -11.13 -16.64 5.30
CA TYR A 61 -10.41 -16.33 6.54
C TYR A 61 -10.21 -17.58 7.41
N GLU A 62 -11.22 -18.46 7.51
CA GLU A 62 -11.17 -19.68 8.31
C GLU A 62 -10.08 -20.64 7.81
N GLU A 63 -10.01 -20.86 6.48
CA GLU A 63 -8.95 -21.69 5.88
C GLU A 63 -7.55 -21.11 6.08
N ILE A 64 -7.42 -19.78 6.03
CA ILE A 64 -6.14 -19.11 6.27
C ILE A 64 -5.76 -19.22 7.75
N ALA A 65 -6.68 -18.94 8.66
CA ALA A 65 -6.46 -19.03 10.09
C ALA A 65 -6.07 -20.44 10.53
N GLU A 66 -6.70 -21.47 9.97
CA GLU A 66 -6.32 -22.87 10.22
C GLU A 66 -4.88 -23.14 9.74
N ARG A 67 -4.55 -22.76 8.49
CA ARG A 67 -3.23 -23.00 7.90
C ARG A 67 -2.09 -22.26 8.61
N THR A 68 -2.38 -21.11 9.21
CA THR A 68 -1.37 -20.31 9.91
C THR A 68 -1.42 -20.43 11.42
N ASN A 69 -2.30 -21.28 11.98
CA ASN A 69 -2.61 -21.31 13.41
C ASN A 69 -2.98 -19.91 13.95
N ASN A 70 -3.64 -19.11 13.12
CA ASN A 70 -4.01 -17.72 13.39
C ASN A 70 -2.83 -16.80 13.76
N ASP A 71 -1.59 -17.15 13.39
CA ASP A 71 -0.42 -16.31 13.61
C ASP A 71 -0.48 -15.09 12.67
N PRO A 72 -0.60 -13.84 13.18
CA PRO A 72 -0.64 -12.64 12.36
C PRO A 72 0.66 -12.39 11.59
N ASN A 73 1.78 -12.97 12.03
CA ASN A 73 3.08 -12.80 11.38
C ASN A 73 3.34 -13.85 10.31
N ALA A 74 2.50 -14.88 10.21
CA ALA A 74 2.62 -15.88 9.16
C ALA A 74 2.42 -15.19 7.79
N PRO A 75 3.29 -15.45 6.80
CA PRO A 75 3.24 -14.75 5.51
C PRO A 75 1.88 -14.77 4.83
N LEU A 76 1.13 -15.88 4.92
CA LEU A 76 -0.22 -15.97 4.35
C LEU A 76 -1.23 -15.10 5.10
N MET A 77 -1.22 -15.12 6.43
CA MET A 77 -2.14 -14.34 7.26
C MET A 77 -1.88 -12.85 7.12
N SER A 78 -0.62 -12.41 7.23
CA SER A 78 -0.27 -11.00 7.05
C SER A 78 -0.65 -10.48 5.66
N THR A 79 -0.47 -11.30 4.62
CA THR A 79 -0.85 -10.93 3.24
C THR A 79 -2.36 -10.83 3.10
N HIS A 80 -3.10 -11.73 3.77
CA HIS A 80 -4.56 -11.66 3.82
C HIS A 80 -5.06 -10.40 4.52
N MET A 81 -4.45 -10.00 5.64
CA MET A 81 -4.79 -8.74 6.30
C MET A 81 -4.56 -7.52 5.40
N SER A 82 -3.45 -7.50 4.64
CA SER A 82 -3.25 -6.46 3.62
C SER A 82 -4.33 -6.51 2.53
N TYR A 83 -4.72 -7.70 2.07
CA TYR A 83 -5.80 -7.87 1.10
C TYR A 83 -7.16 -7.36 1.62
N ILE A 84 -7.49 -7.61 2.89
CA ILE A 84 -8.73 -7.09 3.50
C ILE A 84 -8.71 -5.56 3.51
N SER A 85 -7.62 -4.95 3.98
CA SER A 85 -7.48 -3.49 3.96
C SER A 85 -7.58 -2.90 2.54
N ILE A 86 -7.00 -3.57 1.54
CA ILE A 86 -7.15 -3.18 0.13
C ILE A 86 -8.61 -3.33 -0.35
N SER A 87 -9.32 -4.37 0.10
CA SER A 87 -10.71 -4.65 -0.27
C SER A 87 -11.72 -3.63 0.23
N GLU A 88 -11.42 -3.03 1.37
CA GLU A 88 -12.21 -1.97 2.01
C GLU A 88 -11.84 -0.56 1.48
N SER A 89 -10.76 -0.47 0.69
CA SER A 89 -10.26 0.80 0.14
C SER A 89 -11.08 1.30 -1.08
N PRO A 90 -10.91 2.56 -1.49
CA PRO A 90 -11.56 3.12 -2.69
C PRO A 90 -10.93 2.69 -4.02
N LEU A 91 -9.98 1.74 -3.99
CA LEU A 91 -9.39 1.21 -5.22
C LEU A 91 -10.45 0.54 -6.11
N VAL A 92 -10.22 0.64 -7.42
CA VAL A 92 -11.14 0.15 -8.46
C VAL A 92 -10.74 -1.24 -8.92
N PHE A 93 -11.58 -2.22 -8.60
CA PHE A 93 -11.55 -3.58 -9.10
C PHE A 93 -12.91 -4.26 -8.84
N ASN A 94 -13.16 -5.40 -9.49
CA ASN A 94 -14.40 -6.14 -9.31
C ASN A 94 -14.39 -6.90 -7.97
N ARG A 95 -15.07 -6.35 -6.96
CA ARG A 95 -15.19 -6.97 -5.63
C ARG A 95 -15.93 -8.31 -5.67
N ASN A 96 -16.84 -8.47 -6.64
CA ASN A 96 -17.69 -9.64 -6.80
C ASN A 96 -17.09 -10.67 -7.78
N GLU A 97 -15.85 -10.49 -8.24
CA GLU A 97 -15.18 -11.47 -9.08
C GLU A 97 -14.97 -12.79 -8.31
N GLU A 98 -15.54 -13.87 -8.81
CA GLU A 98 -15.42 -15.20 -8.21
C GLU A 98 -14.12 -15.91 -8.62
N ASN A 99 -13.58 -15.58 -9.79
CA ASN A 99 -12.30 -16.09 -10.24
C ASN A 99 -11.16 -15.42 -9.47
N SER A 100 -10.64 -16.11 -8.46
CA SER A 100 -9.55 -15.61 -7.61
C SER A 100 -8.30 -15.18 -8.39
N HIS A 101 -8.01 -15.78 -9.54
CA HIS A 101 -6.89 -15.38 -10.38
C HIS A 101 -7.14 -14.03 -11.08
N LEU A 102 -8.34 -13.81 -11.62
CA LEU A 102 -8.72 -12.52 -12.20
C LEU A 102 -8.77 -11.44 -11.13
N LYS A 103 -9.45 -11.71 -10.00
CA LYS A 103 -9.54 -10.79 -8.86
C LYS A 103 -8.16 -10.37 -8.34
N HIS A 104 -7.26 -11.34 -8.15
CA HIS A 104 -5.87 -11.06 -7.76
C HIS A 104 -5.17 -10.12 -8.74
N ASN A 105 -5.34 -10.34 -10.05
CA ASN A 105 -4.69 -9.51 -11.07
C ASN A 105 -5.26 -8.08 -11.09
N GLU A 106 -6.57 -7.92 -10.95
CA GLU A 106 -7.19 -6.60 -10.86
C GLU A 106 -6.71 -5.82 -9.64
N ILE A 107 -6.70 -6.46 -8.46
CA ILE A 107 -6.17 -5.86 -7.23
C ILE A 107 -4.71 -5.45 -7.42
N ARG A 108 -3.89 -6.32 -8.03
CA ARG A 108 -2.49 -6.02 -8.34
C ARG A 108 -2.37 -4.78 -9.23
N GLN A 109 -3.17 -4.64 -10.28
CA GLN A 109 -3.16 -3.46 -11.14
C GLN A 109 -3.61 -2.20 -10.40
N ALA A 110 -4.66 -2.29 -9.59
CA ALA A 110 -5.14 -1.18 -8.79
C ALA A 110 -4.07 -0.69 -7.80
N CYS A 111 -3.35 -1.61 -7.15
CA CYS A 111 -2.23 -1.27 -6.28
C CYS A 111 -1.04 -0.64 -7.01
N LEU A 112 -0.73 -1.10 -8.24
CA LEU A 112 0.31 -0.49 -9.06
C LEU A 112 -0.06 0.94 -9.46
N GLN A 113 -1.34 1.18 -9.80
CA GLN A 113 -1.88 2.49 -10.11
C GLN A 113 -1.81 3.42 -8.90
N LEU A 114 -2.25 2.97 -7.72
CA LEU A 114 -2.15 3.74 -6.49
C LEU A 114 -0.71 4.19 -6.21
N ARG A 115 0.25 3.27 -6.33
CA ARG A 115 1.67 3.59 -6.12
C ARG A 115 2.17 4.63 -7.11
N HIS A 116 1.72 4.58 -8.36
CA HIS A 116 2.04 5.61 -9.34
C HIS A 116 1.44 6.96 -8.92
N ASP A 117 0.17 6.99 -8.54
CA ASP A 117 -0.55 8.22 -8.22
C ASP A 117 -0.04 8.88 -6.93
N PHE A 118 0.27 8.08 -5.90
CA PHE A 118 0.90 8.53 -4.67
C PHE A 118 2.19 9.31 -4.93
N ASN A 119 3.00 8.87 -5.92
CA ASN A 119 4.25 9.51 -6.28
C ASN A 119 4.09 10.72 -7.23
N GLY A 120 2.90 10.95 -7.80
CA GLY A 120 2.65 12.06 -8.73
C GLY A 120 2.03 13.27 -8.04
N ASP A 121 2.71 14.41 -8.05
CA ASP A 121 2.23 15.64 -7.38
C ASP A 121 0.84 16.09 -7.82
N ARG A 122 0.50 15.87 -9.10
CA ARG A 122 -0.80 16.24 -9.68
C ARG A 122 -2.03 15.56 -9.05
N TYR A 123 -1.81 14.47 -8.30
CA TYR A 123 -2.88 13.71 -7.65
C TYR A 123 -3.14 14.16 -6.21
N TRP A 124 -2.31 15.06 -5.69
CA TRP A 124 -2.42 15.60 -4.35
C TRP A 124 -3.11 16.96 -4.39
N VAL A 125 -4.06 17.16 -3.49
CA VAL A 125 -4.82 18.40 -3.32
C VAL A 125 -4.88 18.79 -1.86
N ASN A 126 -5.06 20.08 -1.59
CA ASN A 126 -5.36 20.58 -0.24
C ASN A 126 -6.87 20.80 -0.07
#